data_AF-D7C1C6-F1
#
_entry.id   AF-D7C1C6-F1
#
_cell.length_a   1.000
_cell.length_b   1.000
_cell.length_c   1.000
_cell.angle_alpha   90.00
_cell.angle_beta   90.00
_cell.angle_gamma   90.00
#
_symmetry.space_group_name_H-M   'P 1'
#
loop_
_entity.id
_entity.type
_entity.pdbx_description
1 polymer ?
#
loop_
_entity_poly.entity_id
_entity_poly.type
_entity_poly.pdbx_seq_one_letter_code
_entity_poly.pdbx_strand_id
1 'polypeptide(L)' 'MVFDHRARQGAMPVAVHYEDGGISEAVLILTSAQLELYACQIEHIISLRDKAGDGPS' A
#
# COMPACT_ATOMS: atom_id res chain seq x y z
N MET A 1 3.16 4.91 -6.44
CA MET A 1 2.41 5.93 -5.68
C MET A 1 3.00 7.29 -5.97
N VAL A 2 2.17 8.31 -6.10
CA VAL A 2 2.57 9.72 -6.31
C VAL A 2 1.94 10.56 -5.21
N PHE A 3 2.68 11.48 -4.60
CA PHE A 3 2.11 12.43 -3.64
C PHE A 3 1.75 13.74 -4.35
N ASP A 4 0.47 14.10 -4.32
CA ASP A 4 -0.01 15.41 -4.74
C ASP A 4 0.12 16.39 -3.56
N HIS A 5 1.11 17.27 -3.67
CA HIS A 5 1.37 18.28 -2.65
C HIS A 5 0.23 19.29 -2.50
N ARG A 6 -0.49 19.62 -3.59
CA ARG A 6 -1.58 20.62 -3.55
C ARG A 6 -2.80 20.06 -2.84
N ALA A 7 -3.14 18.81 -3.13
CA ALA A 7 -4.26 18.12 -2.47
C ALA A 7 -3.88 17.55 -1.09
N ARG A 8 -2.58 17.49 -0.76
CA ARG A 8 -2.02 16.82 0.43
C ARG A 8 -2.43 15.35 0.51
N GLN A 9 -2.47 14.68 -0.63
CA GLN A 9 -2.95 13.32 -0.77
C GLN A 9 -1.99 12.45 -1.58
N GLY A 10 -1.98 11.16 -1.31
CA GLY A 10 -1.32 10.17 -2.13
C GLY A 10 -2.27 9.59 -3.16
N ALA A 11 -1.79 9.39 -4.38
CA ALA A 11 -2.49 8.69 -5.45
C ALA A 11 -1.71 7.42 -5.80
N MET A 12 -2.37 6.27 -5.73
CA MET A 12 -1.79 4.98 -6.08
C MET A 12 -2.66 4.27 -7.11
N PRO A 13 -2.15 3.99 -8.32
CA PRO A 13 -2.83 3.10 -9.25
C PRO A 13 -2.98 1.72 -8.61
N VAL A 14 -4.17 1.14 -8.71
CA VAL A 14 -4.52 -0.19 -8.18
C VAL A 14 -5.37 -0.95 -9.18
N ALA A 15 -5.33 -2.28 -9.09
CA ALA A 15 -6.30 -3.16 -9.72
C ALA A 15 -7.35 -3.56 -8.68
N VAL A 16 -8.63 -3.37 -9.01
CA VAL A 16 -9.75 -3.86 -8.22
C VAL A 16 -10.18 -5.20 -8.80
N HIS A 17 -10.11 -6.24 -7.98
CA HIS A 17 -10.58 -7.57 -8.32
C HIS A 17 -12.00 -7.73 -7.75
N TYR A 18 -12.96 -7.98 -8.63
CA TYR A 18 -14.35 -8.22 -8.26
C TYR A 18 -14.61 -9.71 -8.06
N GLU A 19 -15.67 -10.03 -7.30
CA GLU A 19 -16.04 -11.43 -6.99
C GLU A 19 -16.42 -12.23 -8.24
N ASP A 20 -16.90 -11.55 -9.29
CA ASP A 20 -17.21 -12.16 -10.60
C ASP A 20 -15.96 -12.49 -11.44
N GLY A 21 -14.76 -12.25 -10.90
CA GLY A 21 -13.49 -12.46 -11.59
C GLY A 21 -13.09 -11.30 -12.50
N GLY A 22 -13.91 -10.24 -12.59
CA GLY A 22 -13.58 -9.02 -13.31
C GLY A 22 -12.43 -8.26 -12.65
N ILE A 23 -11.66 -7.55 -13.47
CA ILE A 23 -10.57 -6.68 -13.02
C ILE A 23 -10.78 -5.29 -13.61
N SER A 24 -10.69 -4.25 -12.78
CA SER A 24 -10.68 -2.85 -13.22
C SER A 24 -9.45 -2.13 -12.71
N GLU A 25 -8.91 -1.24 -13.52
CA GLU A 25 -7.93 -0.25 -13.06
C GLU A 25 -8.65 0.87 -12.29
N ALA A 26 -8.02 1.35 -11.22
CA ALA A 26 -8.52 2.46 -10.41
C ALA A 26 -7.35 3.23 -9.78
N VAL A 27 -7.65 4.37 -9.16
CA VAL A 27 -6.70 5.14 -8.35
C VAL A 27 -7.20 5.19 -6.92
N LEU A 28 -6.42 4.65 -5.99
CA LEU A 28 -6.63 4.81 -4.56
C LEU A 28 -6.08 6.17 -4.11
N ILE A 29 -6.96 7.01 -3.57
CA ILE A 29 -6.60 8.31 -2.99
C ILE A 29 -6.50 8.17 -1.47
N LEU A 30 -5.37 8.60 -0.92
CA LEU A 30 -5.06 8.50 0.50
C LEU A 30 -4.81 9.88 1.08
N THR A 31 -5.40 10.13 2.24
CA THR A 31 -5.05 11.30 3.07
C THR A 31 -3.63 11.18 3.61
N SER A 32 -3.03 12.29 4.05
CA SER A 32 -1.71 12.27 4.69
C SER A 32 -1.65 11.32 5.89
N ALA A 33 -2.69 11.30 6.73
CA ALA A 33 -2.76 10.40 7.89
C ALA A 33 -2.77 8.92 7.48
N GLN A 34 -3.49 8.56 6.41
CA GLN A 34 -3.49 7.19 5.88
C GLN A 34 -2.13 6.81 5.28
N LEU A 35 -1.45 7.75 4.62
CA LEU A 35 -0.10 7.52 4.11
C LEU A 35 0.89 7.21 5.22
N GLU A 36 0.89 8.00 6.29
CA GLU A 36 1.75 7.80 7.46
C GLU A 36 1.47 6.44 8.12
N LEU A 37 0.20 6.11 8.34
CA LEU A 37 -0.19 4.82 8.90
C LEU A 37 0.25 3.63 8.02
N TYR A 38 0.04 3.72 6.71
CA TYR A 38 0.45 2.64 5.80
C TYR A 38 1.95 2.51 5.68
N ALA A 39 2.72 3.60 5.72
CA ALA A 39 4.17 3.53 5.75
C ALA A 39 4.65 2.70 6.95
N CYS A 40 4.17 3.00 8.16
CA CYS A 40 4.52 2.24 9.36
C CYS A 40 4.09 0.77 9.29
N GLN A 41 2.87 0.50 8.80
CA GLN A 41 2.36 -0.87 8.68
C GLN A 41 3.15 -1.70 7.67
N ILE A 42 3.48 -1.12 6.50
CA ILE A 42 4.25 -1.81 5.46
C ILE A 42 5.68 -2.07 5.93
N GLU A 43 6.34 -1.10 6.57
CA GLU A 43 7.67 -1.30 7.16
C GLU A 43 7.68 -2.44 8.18
N HIS A 44 6.65 -2.51 9.04
CA HIS A 44 6.51 -3.60 10.01
C HIS A 44 6.33 -4.95 9.30
N ILE A 45 5.44 -5.05 8.31
CA ILE A 45 5.21 -6.30 7.56
C ILE A 45 6.50 -6.77 6.87
N ILE A 46 7.25 -5.85 6.25
CA ILE A 46 8.55 -6.15 5.63
C ILE A 46 9.53 -6.68 6.68
N SER A 47 9.63 -6.01 7.84
CA SER A 47 10.50 -6.48 8.93
C SER A 47 10.13 -7.88 9.43
N LEU A 48 8.84 -8.20 9.53
CA LEU A 48 8.38 -9.54 9.91
C LEU A 48 8.75 -10.59 8.86
N ARG A 49 8.56 -10.27 7.57
CA ARG A 49 8.94 -11.15 6.45
C ARG A 49 10.43 -11.43 6.48
N ASP A 50 11.26 -10.40 6.64
CA ASP A 50 12.72 -10.54 6.60
C ASP A 50 13.21 -11.40 7.78
N LYS A 51 12.66 -11.19 8.98
CA LYS A 51 12.92 -12.05 10.16
C LYS A 51 12.48 -13.49 9.98
N ALA A 52 11.40 -13.74 9.23
CA ALA A 52 10.95 -15.10 8.93
C ALA A 52 11.86 -15.80 7.91
N GLY A 53 12.52 -15.04 7.03
CA GLY A 53 13.53 -15.54 6.09
C GLY A 53 14.88 -15.86 6.74
N ASP A 54 15.21 -15.22 7.87
CA ASP A 54 16.45 -15.43 8.65
C ASP A 54 16.32 -16.56 9.71
N GLY A 55 15.35 -17.47 9.55
CA GLY A 55 15.28 -18.68 10.38
C GLY A 55 16.53 -19.58 10.17
N PRO A 56 17.02 -20.28 11.21
CA PRO A 56 18.27 -21.04 11.11
C PRO A 56 18.12 -22.12 10.02
N SER A 57 18.96 -22.01 8.99
CA SER A 57 19.20 -23.08 8.01
C SER A 57 19.92 -24.26 8.67
#